data_AF-A0A182I6I4-F1
#
_entry.id   AF-A0A182I6I4-F1
#
_cell.length_a   1.000
_cell.length_b   1.000
_cell.length_c   1.000
_cell.angle_alpha   90.00
_cell.angle_beta   90.00
_cell.angle_gamma   90.00
#
_symmetry.space_group_name_H-M   'P 1'
#
loop_
_entity.id
_entity.type
_entity.pdbx_description
1 polymer ?
#
loop_
_entity_poly.entity_id
_entity_poly.type
_entity_poly.pdbx_seq_one_letter_code
_entity_poly.pdbx_strand_id
1 'polypeptide(L)'
;MMKITIAALALLAVAVAAYEHEDYHSHPSYKFEYGVKDPHTGDHKSQWEHRDGDVVKGAYTLHEADGTERPILQNCDNLKT
;
A
#
# COMPACT_ATOMS: atom_id res chain seq x y z
N MET A 1 22.94 -48.12 -16.31
CA MET A 1 21.90 -47.28 -16.94
C MET A 1 20.84 -46.81 -15.96
N MET A 2 20.12 -47.70 -15.25
CA MET A 2 18.99 -47.34 -14.36
C MET A 2 19.36 -46.65 -13.02
N LYS A 3 20.62 -46.75 -12.56
CA LYS A 3 21.07 -46.10 -11.31
C LYS A 3 21.30 -44.59 -11.45
N ILE A 4 21.73 -44.15 -12.64
CA ILE A 4 22.01 -42.74 -12.92
C ILE A 4 20.69 -41.97 -13.06
N THR A 5 19.64 -42.58 -13.63
CA THR A 5 18.31 -41.98 -13.74
C THR A 5 17.64 -41.79 -12.38
N ILE A 6 17.76 -42.76 -11.46
CA ILE A 6 17.24 -42.63 -10.08
C ILE A 6 17.96 -41.51 -9.33
N ALA A 7 19.29 -41.41 -9.46
CA ALA A 7 20.06 -40.34 -8.83
C ALA A 7 19.71 -38.96 -9.38
N ALA A 8 19.52 -38.83 -10.70
CA ALA A 8 19.12 -37.56 -11.33
C ALA A 8 17.71 -37.13 -10.90
N LEU A 9 16.76 -38.08 -10.81
CA LEU A 9 15.41 -37.82 -10.33
C LEU A 9 15.40 -37.44 -8.84
N ALA A 10 16.22 -38.09 -8.02
CA ALA A 10 16.37 -37.74 -6.61
C ALA A 10 16.96 -36.33 -6.42
N LEU A 11 17.97 -35.96 -7.21
CA LEU A 11 18.54 -34.61 -7.20
C LEU A 11 17.52 -33.56 -7.64
N LEU A 12 16.72 -33.85 -8.66
CA LEU A 12 15.67 -32.94 -9.14
C LEU A 12 14.56 -32.76 -8.08
N ALA A 13 14.15 -33.84 -7.42
CA ALA A 13 13.16 -33.79 -6.35
C ALA A 13 13.66 -32.97 -5.14
N VAL A 14 14.94 -33.12 -4.77
CA VAL A 14 15.56 -32.30 -3.71
C VAL A 14 15.64 -30.83 -4.11
N ALA A 15 15.99 -30.52 -5.36
CA ALA A 15 16.04 -29.14 -5.85
C ALA A 15 14.65 -28.47 -5.86
N VAL A 16 13.60 -29.21 -6.23
CA VAL A 16 12.21 -28.71 -6.18
C VAL A 16 11.74 -28.54 -4.74
N ALA A 17 12.10 -29.45 -3.83
CA ALA A 17 11.76 -29.32 -2.41
C ALA A 17 12.52 -28.20 -1.69
N ALA A 18 13.72 -27.87 -2.16
CA ALA A 18 14.55 -26.78 -1.63
C ALA A 18 14.26 -25.42 -2.28
N TYR A 19 13.26 -25.34 -3.16
CA TYR A 19 12.75 -24.07 -3.66
C TYR A 19 12.01 -23.36 -2.52
N GLU A 20 12.74 -22.56 -1.75
CA GLU A 20 12.13 -21.60 -0.83
C GLU A 20 11.69 -20.37 -1.62
N HIS A 21 10.41 -20.04 -1.46
CA HIS A 21 9.87 -18.77 -1.88
C HIS A 21 10.26 -17.77 -0.79
N GLU A 22 11.17 -16.85 -1.07
CA GLU A 22 11.43 -15.76 -0.13
C GLU A 22 10.18 -14.88 -0.06
N ASP A 23 9.38 -15.07 0.98
CA ASP A 23 8.27 -14.18 1.31
C ASP A 23 8.87 -12.83 1.71
N TYR A 24 8.98 -11.94 0.72
CA TYR A 24 9.40 -10.56 0.91
C TYR A 24 8.32 -9.82 1.71
N HIS A 25 8.38 -9.91 3.04
CA HIS A 25 7.56 -9.11 3.94
C HIS A 25 8.03 -7.65 3.89
N SER A 26 7.62 -6.92 2.84
CA SER A 26 7.82 -5.48 2.77
C SER A 26 6.91 -4.79 3.77
N HIS A 27 7.43 -3.82 4.52
CA HIS A 27 6.63 -2.88 5.31
C HIS A 27 6.12 -1.75 4.39
N PRO A 28 4.86 -1.77 3.91
CA PRO A 28 4.39 -0.78 2.95
C PRO A 28 4.36 0.60 3.61
N SER A 29 5.02 1.57 2.97
CA SER A 29 5.05 2.95 3.44
C SER A 29 4.97 3.92 2.26
N TYR A 30 4.06 4.88 2.37
CA TYR A 30 3.99 6.00 1.43
C TYR A 30 3.40 7.24 2.11
N LYS A 31 3.64 8.39 1.48
CA LYS A 31 3.01 9.65 1.84
C LYS A 31 2.69 10.42 0.55
N PHE A 32 1.47 10.94 0.45
CA PHE A 32 1.10 11.85 -0.63
C PHE A 32 0.22 12.99 -0.09
N GLU A 33 0.24 14.10 -0.82
CA GLU A 33 -0.64 15.24 -0.59
C GLU A 33 -1.01 15.87 -1.94
N TYR A 34 -2.22 16.43 -2.02
CA TYR A 34 -2.61 17.31 -3.12
C TYR A 34 -3.60 18.36 -2.62
N GLY A 35 -3.72 19.43 -3.40
CA GLY A 35 -4.73 20.46 -3.15
C GLY A 35 -5.17 21.13 -4.44
N VAL A 36 -6.36 21.73 -4.39
CA VAL A 36 -6.90 22.57 -5.45
C VAL A 36 -7.11 23.96 -4.89
N LYS A 37 -6.71 24.98 -5.65
CA LYS A 37 -6.97 26.38 -5.36
C LYS A 37 -7.34 27.07 -6.68
N ASP A 38 -8.63 27.08 -6.97
CA ASP A 38 -9.18 27.66 -8.19
C ASP A 38 -10.03 28.90 -7.89
N PRO A 39 -9.52 30.11 -8.17
CA PRO A 39 -10.27 31.35 -7.99
C PRO A 39 -11.50 31.49 -8.89
N HIS A 40 -11.56 30.77 -10.02
CA HIS A 40 -12.64 30.90 -10.99
C HIS A 40 -13.89 30.12 -10.55
N THR A 41 -13.70 28.93 -10.00
CA THR A 41 -14.80 28.10 -9.47
C THR A 41 -15.04 28.31 -7.97
N GLY A 42 -14.07 28.91 -7.27
CA GLY A 42 -14.09 29.04 -5.81
C GLY A 42 -13.66 27.76 -5.08
N ASP A 43 -13.16 26.77 -5.82
CA ASP A 43 -12.75 25.48 -5.28
C ASP A 43 -11.44 25.61 -4.48
N HIS A 44 -11.53 25.32 -3.19
CA HIS A 44 -10.37 25.30 -2.30
C HIS A 44 -10.43 24.06 -1.40
N LYS A 45 -9.53 23.12 -1.64
CA LYS A 45 -9.50 21.82 -0.95
C LYS A 45 -8.08 21.29 -0.83
N SER A 46 -7.86 20.45 0.17
CA SER A 46 -6.62 19.68 0.32
C SER A 46 -6.88 18.27 0.82
N GLN A 47 -6.04 17.32 0.41
CA GLN A 47 -6.01 15.95 0.92
C GLN A 47 -4.58 15.57 1.22
N TRP A 48 -4.38 14.80 2.29
CA TRP A 48 -3.14 14.07 2.51
C TRP A 48 -3.43 12.66 3.02
N GLU A 49 -2.54 11.74 2.72
CA GLU A 49 -2.54 10.38 3.23
C GLU A 49 -1.12 9.92 3.55
N HIS A 50 -0.99 9.18 4.63
CA HIS A 50 0.23 8.54 5.08
C HIS A 50 -0.09 7.09 5.44
N ARG A 51 0.64 6.15 4.84
CA ARG A 51 0.63 4.75 5.23
C ARG A 51 1.92 4.36 5.91
N ASP A 52 1.75 3.68 7.04
CA ASP A 52 2.83 3.08 7.82
C ASP A 52 2.42 1.64 8.18
N GLY A 53 2.82 0.68 7.35
CA GLY A 53 2.42 -0.71 7.49
C GLY A 53 0.91 -0.88 7.30
N ASP A 54 0.23 -1.30 8.38
CA ASP A 54 -1.22 -1.52 8.41
C ASP A 54 -2.00 -0.25 8.82
N VAL A 55 -1.30 0.82 9.20
CA VAL A 55 -1.91 2.07 9.65
C VAL A 55 -1.97 3.05 8.49
N VAL A 56 -3.18 3.50 8.16
CA VAL A 56 -3.40 4.58 7.19
C VAL A 56 -4.07 5.76 7.90
N LYS A 57 -3.44 6.93 7.78
CA LYS A 57 -3.94 8.21 8.32
C LYS A 57 -4.07 9.20 7.19
N GLY A 58 -5.12 9.98 7.20
CA GLY A 58 -5.29 11.06 6.26
C GLY A 58 -6.25 12.11 6.74
N ALA A 59 -6.26 13.24 6.05
CA ALA A 59 -7.32 14.21 6.20
C ALA A 59 -7.74 14.76 4.84
N TYR A 60 -9.00 15.17 4.77
CA TYR A 60 -9.54 15.94 3.66
C TYR A 60 -10.11 17.25 4.20
N THR A 61 -9.79 18.35 3.55
CA THR A 61 -10.39 19.66 3.82
C THR A 61 -11.12 20.16 2.58
N LEU A 62 -12.30 20.73 2.81
CA LEU A 62 -13.11 21.40 1.81
C LEU A 62 -13.52 22.76 2.38
N HIS A 63 -13.23 23.83 1.64
CA HIS A 63 -13.85 25.14 1.87
C HIS A 63 -15.25 25.10 1.28
N GLU A 64 -16.26 25.28 2.12
CA GLU A 64 -17.63 25.42 1.66
C GLU A 64 -17.93 26.87 1.26
N ALA A 65 -18.95 27.06 0.42
CA ALA A 65 -19.33 28.38 -0.09
C ALA A 65 -19.75 29.38 1.02
N ASP A 66 -20.05 28.88 2.22
CA ASP A 66 -20.35 29.67 3.42
C ASP A 66 -19.10 30.07 4.22
N GLY A 67 -17.90 29.70 3.75
CA GLY A 67 -16.62 29.98 4.39
C GLY A 67 -16.23 29.00 5.50
N THR A 68 -16.99 27.92 5.71
CA THR A 68 -16.63 26.89 6.69
C THR A 68 -15.62 25.89 6.12
N GLU A 69 -14.64 25.52 6.95
CA GLU A 69 -13.73 24.41 6.68
C GLU A 69 -14.18 23.21 7.50
N ARG A 70 -14.45 22.06 6.84
CA ARG A 70 -14.63 20.79 7.54
C ARG A 70 -13.38 19.92 7.39
N PRO A 71 -12.48 19.87 8.38
CA PRO A 71 -11.41 18.89 8.41
C PRO A 71 -12.03 17.53 8.78
N ILE A 72 -12.11 16.63 7.81
CA ILE A 72 -12.44 15.23 8.07
C ILE A 72 -11.12 14.51 8.27
N LEU A 73 -10.75 14.27 9.53
CA LEU A 73 -9.65 13.39 9.90
C LEU A 73 -10.15 11.94 9.83
N GLN A 74 -9.49 11.13 9.03
CA GLN A 74 -9.76 9.70 8.94
C GLN A 74 -8.57 8.94 9.52
N ASN A 75 -8.75 8.40 10.73
CA ASN A 75 -7.92 7.30 11.24
C ASN A 75 -8.60 6.00 10.81
N CYS A 76 -8.10 5.37 9.75
CA CYS A 76 -8.52 4.04 9.36
C CYS A 76 -7.60 3.03 10.06
N ASP A 77 -7.99 2.59 11.26
CA ASP A 77 -7.16 1.69 12.06
C ASP A 77 -7.03 0.27 11.49
N ASN A 78 -7.72 -0.13 10.41
CA ASN A 78 -7.64 -1.50 9.89
C ASN A 78 -8.09 -1.66 8.41
N LEU A 79 -7.50 -0.91 7.46
CA LEU A 79 -7.73 -1.22 6.05
C LEU A 79 -6.83 -2.40 5.62
N LYS A 80 -7.27 -3.63 5.88
CA LYS A 80 -6.64 -4.83 5.29
C LYS A 80 -6.95 -4.82 3.79
N THR A 81 -5.98 -4.37 3.00
CA THR A 81 -5.97 -4.45 1.53
C THR A 81 -5.62 -5.86 1.07
#